data_AF-A0A3D0NEZ0-F1
#
_entry.id   AF-A0A3D0NEZ0-F1
#
_cell.length_a   1.000
_cell.length_b   1.000
_cell.length_c   1.000
_cell.angle_alpha   90.00
_cell.angle_beta   90.00
_cell.angle_gamma   90.00
#
_symmetry.space_group_name_H-M   'P 1'
#
loop_
_entity.id
_entity.type
_entity.pdbx_description
1 polymer ?
#
loop_
_entity_poly.entity_id
_entity_poly.type
_entity_poly.pdbx_seq_one_letter_code
_entity_poly.pdbx_strand_id
1 'polypeptide(L)' 'MADKYDVYREALVMEEDTVWPEGLDVANKPTIHRALHDSAEQCAAIEYVRTHTGFCRKITASAEDIQRVS' A
#
# COMPACT_ATOMS: atom_id res chain seq x y z
N MET A 1 -12.21 2.96 4.78
CA MET A 1 -11.94 2.80 6.24
C MET A 1 -10.90 1.71 6.28
N ALA A 2 -9.69 2.00 6.74
CA ALA A 2 -8.55 1.10 6.54
C ALA A 2 -8.89 -0.32 7.04
N ASP A 3 -8.65 -1.30 6.17
CA ASP A 3 -8.64 -2.71 6.53
C ASP A 3 -7.40 -3.02 7.38
N LYS A 4 -7.48 -4.11 8.13
CA LYS A 4 -6.28 -4.75 8.71
C LYS A 4 -5.62 -5.62 7.65
N TYR A 5 -4.31 -5.83 7.81
CA TYR A 5 -3.60 -6.84 7.02
C TYR A 5 -4.28 -8.20 7.16
N ASP A 6 -4.66 -8.79 6.03
CA ASP A 6 -5.42 -10.05 5.97
C ASP A 6 -4.67 -11.01 5.03
N VAL A 7 -4.11 -12.06 5.61
CA VAL A 7 -3.28 -13.06 4.91
C VAL A 7 -4.05 -13.73 3.76
N TYR A 8 -5.37 -13.93 3.90
CA TYR A 8 -6.17 -14.57 2.85
C TYR A 8 -6.44 -13.63 1.69
N ARG A 9 -6.73 -12.35 1.97
CA ARG A 9 -6.90 -11.34 0.92
C ARG A 9 -5.58 -11.05 0.21
N GLU A 10 -4.49 -11.02 0.97
CA GLU A 10 -3.13 -10.85 0.45
C GLU A 10 -2.78 -11.93 -0.57
N ALA A 11 -3.07 -13.19 -0.26
CA ALA A 11 -2.79 -14.31 -1.17
C ALA A 11 -3.54 -14.20 -2.52
N LEU A 12 -4.56 -13.34 -2.59
CA LEU A 12 -5.38 -13.09 -3.78
C LEU A 12 -5.09 -11.71 -4.42
N VAL A 13 -4.06 -11.00 -3.95
CA VAL A 13 -3.64 -9.72 -4.52
C VAL A 13 -3.01 -9.96 -5.89
N MET A 14 -3.57 -9.29 -6.90
CA MET A 14 -3.08 -9.32 -8.28
C MET A 14 -2.52 -7.96 -8.71
N GLU A 15 -2.94 -6.90 -8.05
CA GLU A 15 -2.61 -5.52 -8.40
C GLU A 15 -2.26 -4.72 -7.15
N GLU A 16 -1.38 -3.75 -7.34
CA GLU A 16 -0.81 -2.92 -6.28
C GLU A 16 -1.01 -1.45 -6.63
N ASP A 17 -1.56 -0.69 -5.70
CA ASP A 17 -1.76 0.74 -5.88
C ASP A 17 -1.34 1.49 -4.60
N THR A 18 -0.62 2.59 -4.77
CA THR A 18 -0.28 3.48 -3.66
C THR A 18 -0.97 4.83 -3.83
N VAL A 19 -1.76 5.21 -2.84
CA VAL A 19 -2.33 6.55 -2.72
C VAL A 19 -1.30 7.43 -2.01
N TRP A 20 -0.76 8.40 -2.73
CA TRP A 20 0.22 9.33 -2.21
C TRP A 20 -0.45 10.50 -1.47
N PRO A 21 0.11 10.96 -0.35
CA PRO A 21 -0.45 12.07 0.39
C PRO A 21 -0.29 13.37 -0.40
N GLU A 22 -1.31 14.21 -0.36
CA GLU A 22 -1.29 15.52 -1.01
C GLU A 22 -0.32 16.46 -0.27
N GLY A 23 0.52 17.20 -1.01
CA GLY A 23 1.43 18.19 -0.44
C GLY A 23 2.77 17.64 0.07
N LEU A 24 3.02 16.32 -0.02
CA LEU A 24 4.33 15.73 0.25
C LEU A 24 5.05 15.44 -1.08
N ASP A 25 6.26 15.97 -1.25
CA ASP A 25 7.12 15.58 -2.36
C ASP A 25 7.80 14.25 -2.02
N VAL A 26 7.33 13.19 -2.66
CA VAL A 26 7.85 11.84 -2.47
C VAL A 26 8.88 11.59 -3.55
N ALA A 27 10.16 11.64 -3.16
CA ALA A 27 11.26 11.29 -4.04
C ALA A 27 11.16 9.82 -4.45
N ASN A 28 11.40 9.53 -5.72
CA ASN A 28 11.51 8.17 -6.25
C ASN A 28 10.30 7.26 -5.90
N LYS A 29 9.08 7.77 -6.13
CA LYS A 29 7.79 7.06 -5.93
C LYS A 29 7.79 5.57 -6.32
N PRO A 30 8.39 5.13 -7.45
CA PRO A 30 8.39 3.70 -7.81
C PRO A 30 9.12 2.81 -6.79
N THR A 31 10.22 3.32 -6.22
CA THR A 31 11.01 2.59 -5.22
C THR A 31 10.26 2.52 -3.90
N ILE A 32 9.69 3.65 -3.47
CA ILE A 32 8.91 3.73 -2.23
C ILE A 32 7.63 2.89 -2.35
N HIS A 33 6.94 2.94 -3.50
CA HIS A 33 5.80 2.07 -3.79
C HIS A 33 6.18 0.61 -3.55
N ARG A 34 7.27 0.14 -4.17
CA ARG A 34 7.69 -1.24 -4.01
C ARG A 34 7.98 -1.57 -2.55
N ALA A 35 8.69 -0.72 -1.83
CA ALA A 35 9.07 -0.96 -0.44
C ALA A 35 7.86 -0.96 0.52
N LEU A 36 6.87 -0.07 0.31
CA LEU A 36 5.61 -0.07 1.05
C LEU A 36 4.85 -1.39 0.88
N HIS A 37 4.82 -1.88 -0.35
CA HIS A 37 4.11 -3.09 -0.72
C HIS A 37 4.84 -4.37 -0.28
N ASP A 38 6.17 -4.40 -0.27
CA ASP A 38 6.97 -5.49 0.30
C ASP A 38 6.80 -5.57 1.84
N SER A 39 6.54 -4.44 2.50
CA SER A 39 6.32 -4.34 3.96
C SER A 39 4.88 -3.97 4.32
N ALA A 40 3.90 -4.46 3.54
CA ALA A 40 2.51 -4.03 3.68
C ALA A 40 1.93 -4.27 5.08
N GLU A 41 2.34 -5.33 5.79
CA GLU A 41 1.91 -5.61 7.17
C GLU A 41 2.22 -4.49 8.18
N GLN A 42 3.20 -3.64 7.85
CA GLN A 42 3.63 -2.51 8.68
C GLN A 42 2.92 -1.20 8.33
N CYS A 43 2.18 -1.17 7.23
CA CYS A 43 1.48 0.02 6.77
C CYS A 43 0.20 0.25 7.59
N ALA A 44 -0.01 1.49 8.05
CA ALA A 44 -1.13 1.82 8.91
C ALA A 44 -2.48 1.86 8.18
N ALA A 45 -2.46 2.11 6.87
CA ALA A 45 -3.66 2.28 6.04
C ALA A 45 -3.60 1.40 4.79
N ILE A 46 -4.15 0.19 4.91
CA ILE A 46 -4.28 -0.79 3.83
C ILE A 46 -5.76 -0.93 3.49
N GLU A 47 -6.09 -1.07 2.22
CA GLU A 47 -7.42 -1.42 1.75
C GLU A 47 -7.32 -2.53 0.70
N TYR A 48 -8.19 -3.52 0.80
CA TYR A 48 -8.27 -4.60 -0.18
C TYR A 48 -9.51 -4.40 -1.06
N VAL A 49 -9.29 -3.88 -2.26
CA VAL A 49 -10.37 -3.60 -3.21
C VAL A 49 -10.59 -4.82 -4.09
N ARG A 50 -11.81 -5.37 -4.08
CA ARG A 50 -12.15 -6.54 -4.91
C ARG A 50 -12.11 -6.17 -6.40
N THR A 51 -11.35 -6.92 -7.18
CA THR A 51 -11.29 -6.79 -8.64
C THR A 51 -11.92 -8.01 -9.31
N HIS A 52 -11.96 -8.03 -10.64
CA HIS A 52 -12.56 -9.14 -11.39
C HIS A 52 -11.81 -10.47 -11.17
N THR A 53 -10.48 -10.41 -11.00
CA THR A 53 -9.59 -11.58 -10.93
C THR A 53 -8.98 -11.80 -9.54
N GLY A 54 -9.29 -10.94 -8.55
CA GLY A 54 -8.74 -11.06 -7.20
C GLY A 54 -8.97 -9.80 -6.38
N PHE A 55 -7.90 -9.30 -5.78
CA PHE A 55 -7.89 -8.03 -5.06
C PHE A 55 -6.79 -7.11 -5.61
N CYS A 56 -7.06 -5.82 -5.56
CA CYS A 56 -6.05 -4.78 -5.62
C CYS A 56 -5.76 -4.36 -4.18
N ARG A 57 -4.50 -4.47 -3.77
CA ARG A 57 -4.03 -3.92 -2.51
C ARG A 57 -3.74 -2.45 -2.71
N LYS A 58 -4.46 -1.62 -2.00
CA LYS A 58 -4.28 -0.17 -1.99
C LYS A 58 -3.65 0.24 -0.65
N ILE A 59 -2.51 0.91 -0.70
CA ILE A 59 -1.85 1.47 0.50
C ILE A 59 -1.96 2.97 0.43
N THR A 60 -2.54 3.58 1.47
CA THR A 60 -2.49 5.04 1.63
C THR A 60 -1.22 5.39 2.36
N ALA A 61 -0.23 5.91 1.63
CA ALA A 61 1.07 6.22 2.17
C ALA A 61 0.97 7.40 3.14
N SER A 62 1.31 7.19 4.41
CA SER A 62 1.49 8.26 5.38
C SER A 62 2.92 8.83 5.29
N ALA A 63 3.14 10.01 5.88
CA ALA A 63 4.50 10.54 6.00
C ALA A 63 5.43 9.61 6.79
N GLU A 64 4.90 8.92 7.80
CA GLU A 64 5.63 7.93 8.61
C GLU A 64 6.02 6.70 7.79
N ASP A 65 5.09 6.20 6.96
CA ASP A 65 5.34 5.08 6.05
C ASP A 65 6.43 5.42 5.03
N ILE A 66 6.36 6.61 4.45
CA ILE A 66 7.33 7.11 3.46
C ILE A 66 8.71 7.27 4.10
N GLN A 67 8.77 7.88 5.29
CA GLN A 67 10.04 8.04 6.02
C GLN A 67 10.67 6.69 6.41
N ARG A 68 9.85 5.68 6.72
CA ARG A 68 10.31 4.34 7.08
C ARG A 68 10.97 3.60 5.92
N VAL A 69 10.51 3.83 4.68
CA VAL A 69 10.95 3.05 3.51
C VAL A 69 11.74 3.86 2.47
N SER A 70 12.00 5.15 2.74
CA SER A 70 12.81 6.04 1.90
C SER A 70 14.31 5.87 2.09
#